data_AF-A0A942P4T2-F1
#
_entry.id   AF-A0A942P4T2-F1
#
_cell.length_a   1.000
_cell.length_b   1.000
_cell.length_c   1.000
_cell.angle_alpha   90.00
_cell.angle_beta   90.00
_cell.angle_gamma   90.00
#
_symmetry.space_group_name_H-M   'P 1'
#
loop_
_entity.id
_entity.type
_entity.pdbx_description
1 polymer ?
#
loop_
_entity_poly.entity_id
_entity_poly.type
_entity_poly.pdbx_seq_one_letter_code
_entity_poly.pdbx_strand_id
1 'polypeptide(L)'
;MLQKLTAVFVFALIIKTSASAQLKSPFTSIRPQLEQVIKEFPNHFSGIRGAAVTDDEQAAEFESKIVVKDAIETKLISFSNQKYKSWVWECRLFETDNMEKLKRQYKSYYNDIAGKSLIGKPHANALEPVADYTNPDGELRLCSNQFRMISDDHAYKHLVVDLVAEYINFQWTVYVRVYDKEKDEEIRPTEKNTRY
;
A
#
# COMPACT_ATOMS: atom_id res chain seq x y z
N MET A 1 16.15 -85.50 0.09
CA MET A 1 15.14 -84.49 0.43
C MET A 1 15.86 -83.23 0.89
N LEU A 2 15.77 -82.14 0.14
CA LEU A 2 16.50 -80.90 0.43
C LEU A 2 15.47 -79.78 0.65
N GLN A 3 15.34 -79.31 1.90
CA GLN A 3 14.49 -78.18 2.26
C GLN A 3 15.05 -76.89 1.63
N LYS A 4 14.27 -76.26 0.76
CA LYS A 4 14.56 -74.92 0.23
C LYS A 4 14.01 -73.90 1.22
N LEU A 5 14.90 -73.17 1.89
CA LEU A 5 14.58 -72.00 2.70
C LEU A 5 14.24 -70.82 1.79
N THR A 6 12.99 -70.39 1.82
CA THR A 6 12.49 -69.21 1.11
C THR A 6 12.81 -67.97 1.94
N ALA A 7 13.84 -67.20 1.55
CA ALA A 7 14.15 -65.92 2.16
C ALA A 7 13.27 -64.82 1.53
N VAL A 8 12.30 -64.32 2.31
CA VAL A 8 11.46 -63.17 1.95
C VAL A 8 12.25 -61.90 2.23
N PHE A 9 12.75 -61.26 1.18
CA PHE A 9 13.41 -59.94 1.27
C PHE A 9 12.33 -58.85 1.26
N VAL A 10 11.93 -58.36 2.45
CA VAL A 10 11.04 -57.21 2.60
C VAL A 10 11.85 -55.95 2.30
N PHE A 11 11.80 -55.48 1.05
CA PHE A 11 12.37 -54.20 0.65
C PHE A 11 11.42 -53.08 1.08
N ALA A 12 11.66 -52.50 2.26
CA ALA A 12 10.89 -51.39 2.80
C ALA A 12 11.11 -50.14 1.94
N LEU A 13 10.07 -49.78 1.18
CA LEU A 13 9.99 -48.59 0.35
C LEU A 13 9.88 -47.34 1.25
N ILE A 14 11.01 -46.70 1.56
CA ILE A 14 11.01 -45.39 2.22
C ILE A 14 10.63 -44.34 1.18
N ILE A 15 9.32 -44.12 1.01
CA ILE A 15 8.79 -42.98 0.26
C ILE A 15 9.12 -41.74 1.08
N LYS A 16 10.12 -40.97 0.64
CA LYS A 16 10.40 -39.64 1.15
C LYS A 16 9.20 -38.74 0.85
N THR A 17 8.32 -38.58 1.83
CA THR A 17 7.29 -37.54 1.81
C THR A 17 8.00 -36.19 1.93
N SER A 18 8.20 -35.53 0.79
CA SER A 18 8.59 -34.13 0.76
C SER A 18 7.43 -33.31 1.32
N ALA A 19 7.44 -33.06 2.63
CA ALA A 19 6.55 -32.10 3.24
C ALA A 19 6.94 -30.71 2.72
N SER A 20 6.14 -30.17 1.80
CA SER A 20 6.23 -28.77 1.42
C SER A 20 5.83 -27.93 2.64
N ALA A 21 6.81 -27.56 3.46
CA ALA A 21 6.65 -26.49 4.43
C ALA A 21 6.41 -25.21 3.63
N GLN A 22 5.16 -24.91 3.32
CA GLN A 22 4.77 -23.61 2.81
C GLN A 22 5.05 -22.62 3.94
N LEU A 23 6.17 -21.90 3.81
CA LEU A 23 6.51 -20.79 4.69
C LEU A 23 5.37 -19.78 4.58
N LYS A 24 4.42 -19.82 5.53
CA LYS A 24 3.37 -18.82 5.64
C LYS A 24 4.06 -17.51 5.95
N SER A 25 4.22 -16.67 4.94
CA SER A 25 4.70 -15.31 5.16
C SER A 25 3.74 -14.62 6.14
N PRO A 26 4.23 -14.01 7.23
CA PRO A 26 3.39 -13.28 8.18
C PRO A 26 2.84 -11.97 7.58
N PHE A 27 3.12 -11.68 6.31
CA PHE A 27 2.66 -10.50 5.60
C PHE A 27 1.23 -10.68 5.08
N THR A 28 0.33 -9.78 5.51
CA THR A 28 -1.00 -9.62 4.91
C THR A 28 -0.92 -8.59 3.78
N SER A 29 -1.30 -9.00 2.58
CA SER A 29 -1.35 -8.11 1.41
C SER A 29 -2.42 -7.04 1.58
N ILE A 30 -2.07 -5.80 1.25
CA ILE A 30 -2.94 -4.62 1.24
C ILE A 30 -3.60 -4.41 -0.12
N ARG A 31 -3.08 -5.10 -1.12
CA ARG A 31 -3.43 -4.91 -2.52
C ARG A 31 -4.94 -4.98 -2.77
N PRO A 32 -5.70 -6.01 -2.36
CA PRO A 32 -7.12 -6.11 -2.73
C PRO A 32 -7.96 -4.90 -2.28
N GLN A 33 -7.62 -4.32 -1.14
CA GLN A 33 -8.26 -3.12 -0.61
C GLN A 33 -7.77 -1.87 -1.34
N LEU A 34 -6.46 -1.76 -1.59
CA LEU A 34 -5.89 -0.67 -2.36
C LEU A 34 -6.52 -0.57 -3.76
N GLU A 35 -6.76 -1.70 -4.43
CA GLU A 35 -7.44 -1.73 -5.74
C GLU A 35 -8.89 -1.21 -5.65
N GLN A 36 -9.59 -1.45 -4.53
CA GLN A 36 -10.93 -0.90 -4.30
C GLN A 36 -10.88 0.61 -4.04
N VAL A 37 -9.92 1.08 -3.25
CA VAL A 37 -9.73 2.53 -2.96
C VAL A 37 -9.41 3.27 -4.26
N ILE A 38 -8.50 2.74 -5.08
CA ILE A 38 -8.12 3.36 -6.34
C ILE A 38 -9.31 3.48 -7.29
N LYS A 39 -10.20 2.47 -7.37
CA LYS A 39 -11.42 2.56 -8.20
C LYS A 39 -12.35 3.70 -7.80
N GLU A 40 -12.29 4.12 -6.53
CA GLU A 40 -13.11 5.21 -6.00
C GLU A 40 -12.44 6.58 -6.11
N PHE A 41 -11.17 6.63 -6.51
CA PHE A 41 -10.42 7.87 -6.68
C PHE A 41 -11.12 8.89 -7.60
N PRO A 42 -11.65 8.52 -8.80
CA PRO A 42 -12.35 9.46 -9.66
C PRO A 42 -13.62 10.06 -9.04
N ASN A 43 -14.19 9.39 -8.05
CA ASN A 43 -15.39 9.82 -7.32
C ASN A 43 -15.05 10.49 -5.98
N HIS A 44 -13.79 10.91 -5.78
CA HIS A 44 -13.28 11.49 -4.55
C HIS A 44 -13.63 10.67 -3.30
N PHE A 45 -13.57 9.34 -3.42
CA PHE A 45 -13.84 8.37 -2.34
C PHE A 45 -15.25 8.43 -1.76
N SER A 46 -16.20 9.06 -2.44
CA SER A 46 -17.57 9.24 -1.94
C SER A 46 -18.29 7.91 -1.64
N GLY A 47 -18.06 6.85 -2.43
CA GLY A 47 -18.64 5.53 -2.20
C GLY A 47 -18.15 4.85 -0.92
N ILE A 48 -16.90 5.11 -0.55
CA ILE A 48 -16.22 4.45 0.57
C ILE A 48 -16.16 5.31 1.84
N ARG A 49 -16.74 6.50 1.82
CA ARG A 49 -16.87 7.38 2.99
C ARG A 49 -17.92 6.86 3.97
N GLY A 50 -17.49 6.67 5.22
CA GLY A 50 -18.30 6.28 6.36
C GLY A 50 -18.77 7.47 7.21
N ALA A 51 -18.95 7.22 8.50
CA ALA A 51 -19.38 8.25 9.46
C ALA A 51 -18.28 9.31 9.66
N ALA A 52 -18.68 10.53 10.01
CA ALA A 52 -17.75 11.57 10.42
C ALA A 52 -17.17 11.24 11.81
N VAL A 53 -15.85 11.36 11.94
CA VAL A 53 -15.10 11.19 13.20
C VAL A 53 -14.81 12.55 13.81
N THR A 54 -14.33 13.48 12.98
CA THR A 54 -14.10 14.89 13.33
C THR A 54 -14.59 15.77 12.20
N ASP A 55 -15.15 16.93 12.55
CA ASP A 55 -15.74 17.89 11.62
C ASP A 55 -15.22 19.29 11.93
N ASP A 56 -13.98 19.56 11.49
CA ASP A 56 -13.38 20.90 11.52
C ASP A 56 -13.54 21.54 10.12
N GLU A 57 -13.77 22.86 10.10
CA GLU A 57 -13.99 23.62 8.87
C GLU A 57 -12.83 23.49 7.87
N GLN A 58 -11.60 23.30 8.35
CA GLN A 58 -10.41 23.14 7.52
C GLN A 58 -10.10 21.69 7.18
N ALA A 59 -10.36 20.77 8.11
CA ALA A 59 -10.06 19.36 7.96
C ALA A 59 -11.13 18.47 8.64
N ALA A 60 -11.81 17.63 7.86
CA ALA A 60 -12.76 16.67 8.41
C ALA A 60 -12.27 15.24 8.19
N GLU A 61 -12.37 14.40 9.21
CA GLU A 61 -12.04 12.98 9.14
C GLU A 61 -13.29 12.13 9.15
N PHE A 62 -13.26 11.06 8.36
CA PHE A 62 -14.35 10.11 8.21
C PHE A 62 -13.78 8.69 8.32
N GLU A 63 -14.60 7.78 8.82
CA GLU A 63 -14.31 6.36 8.73
C GLU A 63 -14.23 5.93 7.25
N SER A 64 -13.32 5.01 6.94
CA SER A 64 -13.31 4.34 5.64
C SER A 64 -14.12 3.04 5.71
N LYS A 65 -15.03 2.82 4.76
CA LYS A 65 -15.73 1.53 4.59
C LYS A 65 -14.79 0.42 4.11
N ILE A 66 -13.69 0.78 3.46
CA ILE A 66 -12.64 -0.16 3.08
C ILE A 66 -11.66 -0.26 4.25
N VAL A 67 -11.56 -1.46 4.82
CA VAL A 67 -10.67 -1.77 5.95
C VAL A 67 -9.59 -2.74 5.46
N VAL A 68 -8.34 -2.42 5.75
CA VAL A 68 -7.19 -3.30 5.50
C VAL A 68 -7.02 -4.24 6.68
N LYS A 69 -6.94 -5.54 6.42
CA LYS A 69 -6.75 -6.54 7.47
C LYS A 69 -5.41 -6.31 8.18
N ASP A 70 -5.42 -6.39 9.51
CA ASP A 70 -4.27 -6.19 10.41
C ASP A 70 -3.70 -4.76 10.42
N ALA A 71 -4.33 -3.80 9.71
CA ALA A 71 -4.01 -2.39 9.84
C ALA A 71 -4.51 -1.83 11.19
N ILE A 72 -3.81 -0.82 11.69
CA ILE A 72 -4.17 -0.12 12.92
C ILE A 72 -5.41 0.74 12.70
N GLU A 73 -5.48 1.45 11.57
CA GLU A 73 -6.56 2.38 11.27
C GLU A 73 -6.69 2.61 9.76
N THR A 74 -7.91 2.87 9.29
CA THR A 74 -8.21 3.35 7.94
C THR A 74 -9.22 4.49 7.99
N LYS A 75 -8.87 5.64 7.42
CA LYS A 75 -9.72 6.84 7.43
C LYS A 75 -9.65 7.60 6.11
N LEU A 76 -10.61 8.49 5.94
CA LEU A 76 -10.64 9.49 4.89
C LEU A 76 -10.48 10.86 5.53
N ILE A 77 -9.60 11.67 4.97
CA ILE A 77 -9.35 13.03 5.41
C ILE A 77 -9.72 13.95 4.26
N SER A 78 -10.56 14.94 4.54
CA SER A 78 -10.89 15.99 3.58
C SER A 78 -10.28 17.30 4.03
N PHE A 79 -9.54 17.96 3.16
CA PHE A 79 -9.00 19.28 3.41
C PHE A 79 -9.80 20.29 2.60
N SER A 80 -10.38 21.26 3.30
CA SER A 80 -11.16 22.33 2.70
C SER A 80 -10.34 23.62 2.74
N ASN A 81 -10.27 24.33 1.62
CA ASN A 81 -9.90 25.74 1.62
C ASN A 81 -10.90 26.55 0.81
N GLN A 82 -10.66 27.86 0.69
CA GLN A 82 -11.58 28.81 0.04
C GLN A 82 -11.92 28.47 -1.42
N LYS A 83 -11.11 27.64 -2.10
CA LYS A 83 -11.24 27.38 -3.55
C LYS A 83 -11.46 25.93 -3.90
N TYR A 84 -10.93 25.00 -3.10
CA TYR A 84 -10.96 23.57 -3.42
C TYR A 84 -11.09 22.72 -2.17
N LYS A 85 -11.63 21.52 -2.38
CA LYS A 85 -11.69 20.45 -1.40
C LYS A 85 -10.89 19.26 -1.92
N SER A 86 -9.83 18.88 -1.23
CA SER A 86 -9.04 17.69 -1.55
C SER A 86 -9.36 16.54 -0.59
N TRP A 87 -9.08 15.32 -1.03
CA TRP A 87 -9.34 14.12 -0.25
C TRP A 87 -8.12 13.22 -0.23
N VAL A 88 -7.91 12.59 0.93
CA VAL A 88 -6.87 11.59 1.15
C VAL A 88 -7.53 10.38 1.79
N TRP A 89 -7.36 9.20 1.20
CA TRP A 89 -7.55 7.96 1.91
C TRP A 89 -6.24 7.59 2.60
N GLU A 90 -6.27 7.30 3.89
CA GLU A 90 -5.09 6.97 4.70
C GLU A 90 -5.32 5.66 5.44
N CYS A 91 -4.34 4.78 5.36
CA CYS A 91 -4.28 3.53 6.11
C CYS A 91 -3.00 3.45 6.92
N ARG A 92 -3.12 3.45 8.24
CA ARG A 92 -2.02 3.22 9.18
C ARG A 92 -1.83 1.73 9.33
N LEU A 93 -0.77 1.20 8.74
CA LEU A 93 -0.56 -0.24 8.57
C LEU A 93 0.03 -0.91 9.79
N PHE A 94 1.14 -0.39 10.32
CA PHE A 94 1.79 -0.97 11.50
C PHE A 94 2.74 0.01 12.16
N GLU A 95 3.17 -0.35 13.37
CA GLU A 95 4.13 0.41 14.16
C GLU A 95 5.25 -0.45 14.72
N THR A 96 6.43 0.14 14.86
CA THR A 96 7.58 -0.49 15.49
C THR A 96 8.64 0.53 15.91
N ASP A 97 9.35 0.24 16.98
CA ASP A 97 10.62 0.90 17.34
C ASP A 97 11.84 0.20 16.72
N ASN A 98 11.66 -0.99 16.13
CA ASN A 98 12.72 -1.82 15.60
C ASN A 98 12.95 -1.53 14.11
N MET A 99 14.10 -0.92 13.79
CA MET A 99 14.49 -0.54 12.43
C MET A 99 14.53 -1.71 11.44
N GLU A 100 14.99 -2.89 11.86
CA GLU A 100 15.06 -4.07 10.98
C GLU A 100 13.66 -4.61 10.65
N LYS A 101 12.76 -4.59 11.63
CA LYS A 101 11.35 -4.92 11.40
C LYS A 101 10.69 -3.91 10.46
N LEU A 102 10.96 -2.61 10.64
CA LEU A 102 10.49 -1.54 9.76
C LEU A 102 10.91 -1.80 8.31
N LYS A 103 12.22 -1.91 8.05
CA LYS A 103 12.77 -2.09 6.70
C LYS A 103 12.17 -3.32 6.00
N ARG A 104 12.08 -4.45 6.71
CA ARG A 104 11.50 -5.69 6.16
C ARG A 104 10.03 -5.50 5.78
N GLN A 105 9.21 -5.00 6.70
CA GLN A 105 7.78 -4.87 6.49
C GLN A 105 7.46 -3.79 5.45
N TYR A 106 8.18 -2.67 5.49
CA TYR A 106 8.09 -1.60 4.48
C TYR A 106 8.43 -2.12 3.08
N LYS A 107 9.49 -2.92 2.94
CA LYS A 107 9.83 -3.56 1.66
C LYS A 107 8.72 -4.50 1.18
N SER A 108 8.08 -5.23 2.09
CA SER A 108 6.95 -6.10 1.73
C SER A 108 5.76 -5.29 1.19
N TYR A 109 5.38 -4.18 1.82
CA TYR A 109 4.34 -3.30 1.29
C TYR A 109 4.74 -2.67 -0.05
N TYR A 110 5.98 -2.20 -0.19
CA TYR A 110 6.48 -1.67 -1.46
C TYR A 110 6.31 -2.69 -2.59
N ASN A 111 6.73 -3.95 -2.36
CA ASN A 111 6.63 -5.00 -3.37
C ASN A 111 5.16 -5.38 -3.69
N ASP A 112 4.27 -5.31 -2.69
CA ASP A 112 2.84 -5.57 -2.86
C ASP A 112 2.17 -4.54 -3.78
N ILE A 113 2.65 -3.28 -3.73
CA ILE A 113 2.23 -2.19 -4.61
C ILE A 113 2.91 -2.30 -5.99
N ALA A 114 4.25 -2.34 -6.04
CA ALA A 114 5.04 -2.22 -7.27
C ALA A 114 4.88 -3.39 -8.27
N GLY A 115 4.47 -4.57 -7.81
CA GLY A 115 4.72 -5.81 -8.55
C GLY A 115 3.86 -6.10 -9.78
N LYS A 116 2.64 -5.58 -9.88
CA LYS A 116 1.68 -5.83 -10.99
C LYS A 116 0.73 -4.64 -11.15
N SER A 117 -0.01 -4.57 -12.26
CA SER A 117 -1.09 -3.59 -12.42
C SER A 117 -2.12 -3.65 -11.27
N LEU A 118 -2.41 -2.51 -10.63
CA LEU A 118 -3.37 -2.38 -9.53
C LEU A 118 -4.82 -2.40 -10.02
N ILE A 119 -5.06 -2.13 -11.29
CA ILE A 119 -6.36 -2.35 -11.93
C ILE A 119 -6.10 -3.04 -13.25
N GLY A 120 -6.46 -4.33 -13.35
CA GLY A 120 -6.31 -5.08 -14.59
C GLY A 120 -7.49 -6.01 -14.82
N LYS A 121 -8.34 -5.68 -15.80
CA LYS A 121 -8.98 -6.73 -16.60
C LYS A 121 -8.06 -7.03 -17.79
N PRO A 122 -8.13 -8.23 -18.40
CA PRO A 122 -7.31 -8.57 -19.58
C PRO A 122 -7.43 -7.59 -20.77
N HIS A 123 -8.45 -6.73 -20.79
CA HIS A 123 -8.79 -5.84 -21.91
C HIS A 123 -9.13 -4.40 -21.51
N ALA A 124 -8.69 -3.92 -20.34
CA ALA A 124 -8.92 -2.52 -19.94
C ALA A 124 -7.72 -1.93 -19.19
N ASN A 125 -7.44 -0.66 -19.49
CA ASN A 125 -6.47 0.28 -18.93
C ASN A 125 -5.79 -0.22 -17.65
N ALA A 126 -4.63 -0.86 -17.82
CA ALA A 126 -3.79 -1.22 -16.70
C ALA A 126 -3.37 0.05 -15.94
N LEU A 127 -3.52 0.06 -14.62
CA LEU A 127 -2.89 1.07 -13.75
C LEU A 127 -1.59 0.50 -13.21
N GLU A 128 -0.49 0.83 -13.87
CA GLU A 128 0.83 0.38 -13.47
C GLU A 128 1.47 1.39 -12.50
N PRO A 129 1.66 1.02 -11.21
CA PRO A 129 2.30 1.92 -10.25
C PRO A 129 3.82 1.96 -10.46
N VAL A 130 4.38 3.16 -10.55
CA VAL A 130 5.82 3.37 -10.72
C VAL A 130 6.36 4.29 -9.64
N ALA A 131 7.37 3.80 -8.92
CA ALA A 131 8.23 4.54 -8.01
C ALA A 131 9.60 3.85 -7.95
N ASP A 132 10.64 4.62 -7.65
CA ASP A 132 11.91 4.04 -7.23
C ASP A 132 11.83 3.61 -5.77
N TYR A 133 12.45 2.48 -5.42
CA TYR A 133 12.50 2.04 -4.03
C TYR A 133 13.50 2.86 -3.23
N THR A 134 13.07 3.31 -2.06
CA THR A 134 13.92 3.94 -1.04
C THR A 134 13.69 3.22 0.27
N ASN A 135 14.77 2.89 0.96
CA ASN A 135 14.69 2.19 2.22
C ASN A 135 14.51 3.19 3.37
N PRO A 136 13.73 2.88 4.43
CA PRO A 136 13.75 3.68 5.64
C PRO A 136 15.16 3.73 6.23
N ASP A 137 15.57 4.94 6.60
CA ASP A 137 16.83 5.24 7.26
C ASP A 137 16.52 5.74 8.67
N GLY A 138 17.32 5.34 9.66
CA GLY A 138 17.17 5.79 11.05
C GLY A 138 17.63 7.22 11.29
N GLU A 139 18.51 7.75 10.43
CA GLU A 139 18.96 9.14 10.51
C GLU A 139 17.90 10.11 9.99
N LEU A 140 17.10 9.66 9.02
CA LEU A 140 15.95 10.38 8.51
C LEU A 140 14.73 10.05 9.38
N ARG A 141 13.85 11.01 9.64
CA ARG A 141 12.60 10.77 10.39
C ARG A 141 11.40 10.48 9.49
N LEU A 142 11.64 10.43 8.18
CA LEU A 142 10.64 10.28 7.13
C LEU A 142 11.26 9.55 5.95
N CYS A 143 10.55 8.55 5.43
CA CYS A 143 10.83 7.89 4.16
C CYS A 143 9.52 7.74 3.40
N SER A 144 9.51 8.01 2.10
CA SER A 144 8.30 7.94 1.28
C SER A 144 8.64 7.42 -0.11
N ASN A 145 7.76 6.56 -0.64
CA ASN A 145 7.76 6.10 -2.02
C ASN A 145 6.42 6.47 -2.65
N GLN A 146 6.44 7.51 -3.48
CA GLN A 146 5.26 8.03 -4.19
C GLN A 146 5.12 7.33 -5.54
N PHE A 147 4.22 6.35 -5.58
CA PHE A 147 3.84 5.65 -6.80
C PHE A 147 2.90 6.52 -7.62
N ARG A 148 3.32 6.80 -8.85
CA ARG A 148 2.46 7.41 -9.87
C ARG A 148 1.97 6.34 -10.85
N MET A 149 0.75 6.50 -11.32
CA MET A 149 0.16 5.52 -12.25
C MET A 149 0.56 5.84 -13.69
N ILE A 150 1.10 4.86 -14.39
CA ILE A 150 1.14 4.87 -15.85
C ILE A 150 -0.23 4.39 -16.34
N SER A 151 -0.96 5.28 -17.00
CA SER A 151 -2.28 5.00 -17.58
C SER A 151 -2.63 5.98 -18.70
N ASP A 152 -3.39 5.50 -19.67
CA ASP A 152 -4.04 6.33 -20.69
C ASP A 152 -5.35 6.98 -20.19
N ASP A 153 -5.83 6.57 -19.01
CA ASP A 153 -7.05 7.12 -18.41
C ASP A 153 -6.74 8.41 -17.63
N HIS A 154 -7.18 9.54 -18.19
CA HIS A 154 -7.01 10.86 -17.59
C HIS A 154 -7.63 10.99 -16.20
N ALA A 155 -8.62 10.17 -15.83
CA ALA A 155 -9.21 10.18 -14.50
C ALA A 155 -8.19 9.84 -13.39
N TYR A 156 -7.07 9.20 -13.74
CA TYR A 156 -6.02 8.81 -12.81
C TYR A 156 -4.72 9.61 -13.00
N LYS A 157 -4.72 10.68 -13.83
CA LYS A 157 -3.51 11.47 -14.15
C LYS A 157 -2.77 11.95 -12.90
N HIS A 158 -3.51 12.35 -11.87
CA HIS A 158 -2.99 12.92 -10.63
C HIS A 158 -3.04 11.96 -9.45
N LEU A 159 -3.39 10.69 -9.68
CA LEU A 159 -3.40 9.68 -8.64
C LEU A 159 -1.99 9.40 -8.14
N VAL A 160 -1.80 9.57 -6.83
CA VAL A 160 -0.61 9.14 -6.11
C VAL A 160 -1.00 8.11 -5.07
N VAL A 161 -0.27 7.00 -5.04
CA VAL A 161 -0.23 6.05 -3.91
C VAL A 161 1.09 6.27 -3.20
N ASP A 162 1.06 6.69 -1.95
CA ASP A 162 2.24 7.04 -1.17
C ASP A 162 2.42 6.05 -0.03
N LEU A 163 3.48 5.25 -0.11
CA LEU A 163 3.92 4.42 1.00
C LEU A 163 4.90 5.24 1.84
N VAL A 164 4.58 5.48 3.11
CA VAL A 164 5.33 6.39 3.98
C VAL A 164 5.70 5.70 5.28
N ALA A 165 6.92 5.89 5.74
CA ALA A 165 7.35 5.60 7.11
C ALA A 165 7.70 6.90 7.81
N GLU A 166 7.06 7.19 8.93
CA GLU A 166 7.26 8.41 9.73
C GLU A 166 7.67 8.05 11.15
N TYR A 167 8.64 8.75 11.71
CA TYR A 167 9.02 8.59 13.11
C TYR A 167 8.24 9.56 13.99
N ILE A 168 7.17 9.07 14.62
CA ILE A 168 6.23 9.84 15.44
C ILE A 168 6.07 9.18 16.81
N ASN A 169 5.91 9.97 17.87
CA ASN A 169 5.72 9.44 19.24
C ASN A 169 6.75 8.36 19.65
N PHE A 170 8.02 8.56 19.27
CA PHE A 170 9.13 7.65 19.51
C PHE A 170 9.04 6.27 18.84
N GLN A 171 8.17 6.11 17.83
CA GLN A 171 7.99 4.90 17.07
C GLN A 171 7.93 5.19 15.58
N TRP A 172 8.30 4.22 14.77
CA TRP A 172 8.06 4.26 13.34
C TRP A 172 6.64 3.79 13.05
N THR A 173 5.90 4.62 12.32
CA THR A 173 4.56 4.31 11.84
C THR A 173 4.58 4.28 10.33
N VAL A 174 4.03 3.21 9.75
CA VAL A 174 3.93 3.07 8.29
C VAL A 174 2.50 3.30 7.83
N TYR A 175 2.38 4.15 6.81
CA TYR A 175 1.13 4.52 6.19
C TYR A 175 1.13 4.14 4.70
N VAL A 176 -0.04 3.84 4.18
CA VAL A 176 -0.32 3.98 2.75
C VAL A 176 -1.40 5.03 2.58
N ARG A 177 -1.12 6.01 1.73
CA ARG A 177 -2.02 7.12 1.41
C ARG A 177 -2.39 7.09 -0.06
N VAL A 178 -3.63 7.42 -0.39
CA VAL A 178 -4.11 7.57 -1.77
C VAL A 178 -4.73 8.95 -1.91
N TYR A 179 -4.20 9.76 -2.82
CA TYR A 179 -4.62 11.16 -2.96
C TYR A 179 -4.33 11.72 -4.35
N ASP A 180 -4.89 12.90 -4.60
CA ASP A 180 -4.67 13.69 -5.81
C ASP A 180 -3.48 14.64 -5.60
N LYS A 181 -2.47 14.56 -6.48
CA LYS A 181 -1.33 15.48 -6.49
C LYS A 181 -0.83 15.75 -7.91
N GLU A 182 -0.85 17.03 -8.29
CA GLU A 182 -0.17 17.54 -9.47
C GLU A 182 1.34 17.23 -9.43
N LYS A 183 1.97 17.12 -10.60
CA LYS A 183 3.43 16.95 -10.65
C LYS A 183 4.08 18.25 -10.23
N ASP A 184 5.12 18.17 -9.41
CA ASP A 184 5.83 19.35 -8.90
C ASP A 184 6.37 20.24 -10.06
N GLU A 185 6.69 19.64 -11.21
CA GLU A 185 7.09 20.34 -12.45
C GLU A 185 5.95 21.11 -13.15
N GLU A 186 4.70 20.67 -12.98
CA GLU A 186 3.50 21.32 -13.52
C GLU A 186 3.06 22.51 -12.64
N ILE A 187 3.50 22.54 -11.37
CA ILE A 187 3.27 23.65 -10.44
C ILE A 187 4.20 24.81 -10.81
N ARG A 188 3.76 25.67 -11.74
CA ARG A 188 4.48 26.92 -12.05
C ARG A 188 4.62 27.78 -10.79
N PRO A 189 5.80 28.33 -10.47
CA PRO A 189 5.88 29.42 -9.51
C PRO A 189 5.06 30.57 -10.09
N THR A 190 3.95 30.93 -9.44
CA THR A 190 3.22 32.15 -9.81
C THR A 190 4.22 33.30 -9.72
N GLU A 191 4.58 33.90 -10.86
CA GLU A 191 5.46 35.06 -10.91
C GLU A 191 4.90 36.10 -9.93
N LYS A 192 5.68 36.43 -8.89
CA LYS A 192 5.39 37.58 -8.03
C LYS A 192 5.41 38.80 -8.94
N ASN A 193 4.23 39.31 -9.24
CA ASN A 193 4.03 40.56 -9.95
C ASN A 193 4.46 41.72 -9.03
N THR A 194 5.76 41.90 -8.81
CA THR A 194 6.30 43.11 -8.21
C THR A 194 6.40 44.18 -9.29
N ARG A 195 5.29 44.89 -9.50
CA ARG A 195 5.34 46.25 -10.03
C ARG A 195 5.72 47.17 -8.87
N TYR A 196 6.91 47.73 -8.94
CA TYR A 196 7.26 49.02 -8.33
C TYR A 196 7.45 50.01 -9.46
#